data_AF-A0A3P8M268-F1
#
_entry.id   AF-A0A3P8M268-F1
#
_cell.length_a   1.000
_cell.length_b   1.000
_cell.length_c   1.000
_cell.angle_alpha   90.00
_cell.angle_beta   90.00
_cell.angle_gamma   90.00
#
_symmetry.space_group_name_H-M   'P 1'
#
loop_
_entity.id
_entity.type
_entity.pdbx_description
1 polymer ?
#
loop_
_entity_poly.entity_id
_entity_poly.type
_entity_poly.pdbx_seq_one_letter_code
_entity_poly.pdbx_strand_id
1 'polypeptide(L)'
;MRPATPSPNLFFSAQVTTARNMELMYQLYAFCSSRPALKAVMQNWMQRSQQTLEQWFEPQTARGLDAFIEGMTLHFVTDSAPLSKEAIRLMVGRLAGEA
;
A
#
# COMPACT_ATOMS: atom_id res chain seq x y z
N MET A 1 -12.28 2.70 -27.11
CA MET A 1 -11.52 2.68 -25.84
C MET A 1 -11.29 1.22 -25.48
N ARG A 2 -10.07 0.71 -25.58
CA ARG A 2 -9.76 -0.70 -25.28
C ARG A 2 -9.59 -0.86 -23.77
N PRO A 3 -10.22 -1.87 -23.11
CA PRO A 3 -9.90 -2.17 -21.72
C PRO A 3 -8.45 -2.66 -21.66
N ALA A 4 -7.63 -2.03 -20.82
CA ALA A 4 -6.30 -2.54 -20.52
C ALA A 4 -6.47 -3.89 -19.84
N THR A 5 -6.03 -4.97 -20.49
CA THR A 5 -5.91 -6.29 -19.87
C THR A 5 -4.91 -6.16 -18.72
N PRO A 6 -5.28 -6.39 -17.45
CA PRO A 6 -4.33 -6.30 -16.35
C PRO A 6 -3.23 -7.35 -16.59
N SER A 7 -1.97 -6.90 -16.60
CA SER A 7 -0.84 -7.80 -16.74
C SER A 7 -0.85 -8.84 -15.59
N PRO A 8 -0.59 -10.13 -15.88
CA PRO A 8 -0.74 -11.22 -14.91
C PRO A 8 0.23 -11.16 -13.70
N ASN A 9 1.10 -10.17 -13.64
CA ASN A 9 2.10 -9.96 -12.60
C ASN A 9 1.79 -8.77 -11.67
N LEU A 10 0.56 -8.23 -11.64
CA LEU A 10 0.27 -7.01 -10.88
C LEU A 10 0.38 -7.19 -9.34
N PHE A 11 0.42 -8.42 -8.83
CA PHE A 11 0.49 -8.72 -7.40
C PHE A 11 1.84 -9.31 -7.01
N PHE A 12 2.85 -8.45 -6.85
CA PHE A 12 4.18 -8.81 -6.38
C PHE A 12 4.30 -8.89 -4.84
N SER A 13 3.17 -8.90 -4.10
CA SER A 13 3.20 -8.73 -2.63
C SER A 13 4.19 -9.65 -1.95
N ALA A 14 4.15 -10.97 -2.20
CA ALA A 14 5.08 -11.92 -1.60
C ALA A 14 6.56 -11.72 -1.98
N GLN A 15 6.83 -11.16 -3.16
CA GLN A 15 8.20 -10.86 -3.61
C GLN A 15 8.72 -9.53 -3.01
N VAL A 16 7.81 -8.62 -2.66
CA VAL A 16 8.16 -7.30 -2.12
C VAL A 16 8.13 -7.30 -0.59
N THR A 17 7.21 -8.02 0.07
CA THR A 17 7.08 -8.11 1.52
C THR A 17 7.93 -9.23 2.13
N THR A 18 9.18 -9.37 1.66
CA THR A 18 10.16 -10.27 2.28
C THR A 18 10.57 -9.75 3.65
N ALA A 19 11.04 -10.62 4.55
CA ALA A 19 11.50 -10.21 5.89
C ALA A 19 12.54 -9.07 5.81
N ARG A 20 13.49 -9.16 4.88
CA ARG A 20 14.50 -8.12 4.64
C ARG A 20 13.89 -6.79 4.19
N ASN A 21 12.96 -6.81 3.24
CA ASN A 21 12.37 -5.57 2.75
C ASN A 21 11.49 -4.91 3.82
N MET A 22 10.81 -5.71 4.64
CA MET A 22 9.99 -5.23 5.75
C MET A 22 10.87 -4.63 6.86
N GLU A 23 12.01 -5.25 7.19
CA GLU A 23 13.01 -4.66 8.08
C GLU A 23 13.49 -3.28 7.60
N LEU A 24 13.84 -3.16 6.31
CA LEU A 24 14.24 -1.89 5.71
C LEU A 24 13.10 -0.85 5.74
N MET A 25 11.87 -1.30 5.52
CA MET A 25 10.67 -0.45 5.61
C MET A 25 10.50 0.13 7.02
N TYR A 26 10.61 -0.70 8.06
CA TYR A 26 10.54 -0.25 9.45
C TYR A 26 11.67 0.72 9.80
N GLN A 27 12.89 0.45 9.35
CA GLN A 27 14.04 1.34 9.54
C GLN A 27 13.82 2.70 8.85
N LEU A 28 13.32 2.73 7.61
CA LEU A 28 13.00 3.96 6.90
C LEU A 28 12.02 4.82 7.71
N TYR A 29 10.95 4.21 8.22
CA TYR A 29 9.95 4.87 9.05
C TYR A 29 10.53 5.38 10.39
N ALA A 30 11.39 4.61 11.04
CA ALA A 30 12.04 5.04 12.27
C ALA A 30 12.96 6.25 12.06
N PHE A 31 13.70 6.29 10.95
CA PHE A 31 14.71 7.33 10.69
C PHE A 31 14.16 8.57 10.00
N CYS A 32 13.01 8.52 9.34
CA CYS A 32 12.50 9.63 8.51
C CYS A 32 12.26 10.92 9.30
N SER A 33 11.94 10.83 10.59
CA SER A 33 11.69 11.98 11.47
C SER A 33 12.95 12.82 11.73
N SER A 34 14.10 12.15 11.81
CA SER A 34 15.40 12.75 12.13
C SER A 34 16.29 13.05 10.90
N ARG A 35 15.92 12.54 9.72
CA ARG A 35 16.73 12.65 8.49
C ARG A 35 15.91 13.27 7.35
N PRO A 36 16.05 14.58 7.07
CA PRO A 36 15.25 15.28 6.05
C PRO A 36 15.30 14.64 4.65
N ALA A 37 16.45 14.09 4.26
CA ALA A 37 16.58 13.38 2.98
C ALA A 37 15.67 12.14 2.90
N LEU A 38 15.55 11.38 3.99
CA LEU A 38 14.65 10.22 4.05
C LEU A 38 13.18 10.63 4.06
N LYS A 39 12.84 11.76 4.71
CA LYS A 39 11.49 12.33 4.64
C LYS A 39 11.08 12.64 3.20
N ALA A 40 11.97 13.25 2.42
CA ALA A 40 11.70 13.55 1.01
C ALA A 40 11.49 12.28 0.17
N VAL A 41 12.30 11.23 0.40
CA VAL A 41 12.13 9.92 -0.25
C VAL A 41 10.76 9.33 0.09
N MET A 42 10.38 9.34 1.37
CA MET A 42 9.08 8.81 1.82
C MET A 42 7.90 9.59 1.24
N GLN A 43 7.97 10.91 1.21
CA GLN A 43 6.95 11.76 0.58
C GLN A 43 6.81 11.49 -0.92
N ASN A 44 7.92 11.32 -1.64
CA ASN A 44 7.89 11.00 -3.06
C ASN A 44 7.28 9.62 -3.33
N TRP A 45 7.58 8.63 -2.48
CA TRP A 45 6.96 7.32 -2.56
C TRP A 45 5.45 7.38 -2.31
N MET A 46 5.01 8.01 -1.23
CA MET A 46 3.57 8.21 -0.91
C MET A 46 2.84 8.90 -2.08
N GLN A 47 3.43 9.96 -2.64
CA GLN A 47 2.85 10.68 -3.77
C GLN A 47 2.72 9.79 -5.01
N ARG A 48 3.73 8.98 -5.34
CA ARG A 48 3.67 8.06 -6.50
C ARG A 48 2.62 6.97 -6.32
N SER A 49 2.50 6.42 -5.11
CA SER A 49 1.49 5.40 -4.80
C SER A 49 0.08 5.98 -4.95
N GLN A 50 -0.17 7.15 -4.35
CA GLN A 50 -1.44 7.85 -4.45
C GLN A 50 -1.77 8.24 -5.91
N GLN A 51 -0.83 8.82 -6.66
CA GLN A 51 -1.02 9.16 -8.08
C GLN A 51 -1.36 7.95 -8.96
N THR A 52 -0.88 6.76 -8.58
CA THR A 52 -1.24 5.54 -9.28
C THR A 52 -2.71 5.22 -9.02
N LEU A 53 -3.15 5.22 -7.76
CA LEU A 53 -4.55 4.95 -7.39
C LEU A 53 -5.53 6.02 -7.90
N GLU A 54 -5.11 7.28 -7.99
CA GLU A 54 -5.90 8.40 -8.54
C GLU A 54 -6.30 8.22 -10.02
N GLN A 55 -5.69 7.27 -10.75
CA GLN A 55 -6.12 6.91 -12.10
C GLN A 55 -7.50 6.24 -12.13
N TRP A 56 -7.97 5.71 -10.99
CA TRP A 56 -9.22 4.96 -10.87
C TRP A 56 -10.14 5.48 -9.77
N PHE A 57 -9.63 6.24 -8.81
CA PHE A 57 -10.37 6.68 -7.63
C PHE A 57 -10.23 8.18 -7.41
N GLU A 58 -11.28 8.80 -6.85
CA GLU A 58 -11.22 10.19 -6.38
C GLU A 58 -10.09 10.35 -5.34
N PRO A 59 -9.43 11.53 -5.24
CA PRO A 59 -8.22 11.71 -4.43
C PRO A 59 -8.35 11.27 -2.97
N GLN A 60 -9.51 11.49 -2.34
CA GLN A 60 -9.74 11.05 -0.95
C GLN A 60 -9.82 9.53 -0.84
N THR A 61 -10.50 8.87 -1.77
CA THR A 61 -10.59 7.40 -1.84
C THR A 61 -9.23 6.78 -2.15
N ALA A 62 -8.49 7.34 -3.11
CA ALA A 62 -7.13 6.91 -3.43
C ALA A 62 -6.22 6.98 -2.21
N ARG A 63 -6.25 8.08 -1.46
CA ARG A 63 -5.48 8.25 -0.23
C ARG A 63 -5.89 7.28 0.88
N GLY A 64 -7.20 7.01 1.03
CA GLY A 64 -7.71 6.03 1.98
C GLY A 64 -7.26 4.60 1.65
N LEU A 65 -7.31 4.23 0.37
CA LEU A 65 -6.84 2.94 -0.12
C LEU A 65 -5.32 2.78 0.08
N ASP A 66 -4.53 3.80 -0.23
CA ASP A 66 -3.08 3.80 -0.04
C ASP A 66 -2.70 3.53 1.42
N ALA A 67 -3.29 4.30 2.34
CA ALA A 67 -3.07 4.14 3.78
C ALA A 67 -3.51 2.77 4.30
N PHE A 68 -4.61 2.23 3.78
CA PHE A 68 -5.09 0.89 4.15
C PHE A 68 -4.11 -0.20 3.68
N ILE A 69 -3.65 -0.15 2.42
CA ILE A 69 -2.69 -1.11 1.86
C ILE A 69 -1.39 -1.10 2.67
N GLU A 70 -0.87 0.09 2.97
CA GLU A 70 0.35 0.26 3.76
C GLU A 70 0.18 -0.27 5.19
N GLY A 71 -0.91 0.10 5.87
CA GLY A 71 -1.20 -0.37 7.22
C GLY A 71 -1.29 -1.90 7.28
N MET A 72 -2.06 -2.51 6.38
CA MET A 72 -2.18 -3.97 6.32
C MET A 72 -0.83 -4.65 6.08
N THR A 73 0.04 -4.05 5.26
CA THR A 73 1.39 -4.58 4.99
C THR A 73 2.29 -4.51 6.22
N LEU A 74 2.26 -3.38 6.95
CA LEU A 74 3.01 -3.21 8.20
C LEU A 74 2.58 -4.20 9.27
N HIS A 75 1.27 -4.42 9.40
CA HIS A 75 0.70 -5.35 10.38
C HIS A 75 0.99 -6.81 10.03
N PHE A 76 0.88 -7.20 8.75
CA PHE A 76 0.90 -8.60 8.31
C PHE A 76 2.11 -9.41 8.82
N VAL A 77 3.28 -8.79 8.88
CA VAL A 77 4.51 -9.48 9.32
C VAL A 77 4.53 -9.71 10.84
N THR A 78 3.83 -8.87 11.59
CA THR A 78 3.79 -8.89 13.06
C THR A 78 2.53 -9.52 13.63
N ASP A 79 1.48 -9.64 12.81
CA ASP A 79 0.16 -10.06 13.23
C ASP A 79 0.11 -11.58 13.41
N SER A 80 -0.23 -12.02 14.62
CA SER A 80 -0.44 -13.44 14.93
C SER A 80 -1.75 -14.00 14.38
N ALA A 81 -2.68 -13.14 13.94
CA ALA A 81 -3.99 -13.51 13.42
C ALA A 81 -4.39 -12.61 12.22
N PRO A 82 -3.67 -12.69 11.09
CA PRO A 82 -3.92 -11.84 9.94
C PRO A 82 -5.33 -12.02 9.38
N LEU A 83 -5.90 -10.93 8.87
CA LEU A 83 -7.21 -10.95 8.23
C LEU A 83 -7.23 -11.90 7.03
N SER A 84 -8.35 -12.59 6.85
CA SER A 84 -8.54 -13.42 5.67
C SER A 84 -8.57 -12.57 4.40
N LYS A 85 -8.26 -13.20 3.27
CA LYS A 85 -8.31 -12.54 1.95
C LYS A 85 -9.70 -11.96 1.66
N GLU A 86 -10.75 -12.67 2.07
CA GLU A 86 -12.15 -12.27 1.91
C GLU A 86 -12.46 -11.03 2.74
N ALA A 87 -12.00 -10.98 3.99
CA ALA A 87 -12.16 -9.82 4.86
C ALA A 87 -11.42 -8.60 4.28
N ILE A 88 -10.19 -8.79 3.79
CA ILE A 88 -9.41 -7.73 3.13
C ILE A 88 -10.15 -7.23 1.88
N ARG A 89 -10.65 -8.13 1.03
CA ARG A 89 -11.39 -7.77 -0.19
C ARG A 89 -12.67 -6.99 0.11
N LEU A 90 -13.39 -7.35 1.17
CA LEU A 90 -14.58 -6.65 1.61
C LEU A 90 -14.26 -5.22 2.07
N MET A 91 -13.20 -5.04 2.86
CA MET A 91 -12.80 -3.70 3.31
C MET A 91 -12.30 -2.83 2.15
N VAL A 92 -11.52 -3.39 1.23
CA VAL A 92 -11.10 -2.69 0.01
C VAL A 92 -12.33 -2.27 -0.80
N GLY A 93 -13.31 -3.15 -0.96
CA GLY A 93 -14.58 -2.82 -1.63
C GLY A 93 -15.29 -1.64 -0.98
N ARG A 94 -15.46 -1.68 0.35
CA ARG A 94 -16.08 -0.58 1.11
C ARG A 94 -15.33 0.74 0.94
N LEU A 95 -14.00 0.73 1.02
CA LEU A 95 -13.17 1.93 0.82
C LEU A 95 -13.28 2.45 -0.62
N ALA A 96 -13.35 1.54 -1.59
CA ALA A 96 -13.53 1.85 -3.00
C ALA A 96 -14.96 2.31 -3.37
N GLY A 97 -15.91 2.26 -2.44
CA GLY A 97 -17.31 2.62 -2.68
C GLY A 97 -18.17 1.52 -3.30
N GLU A 98 -17.75 0.26 -3.23
CA GLU A 98 -18.61 -0.89 -3.56
C GLU A 98 -19.75 -0.97 -2.52
N ALA A 99 -20.99 -1.14 -3.01
CA ALA A 99 -22.22 -1.24 -2.22
C ALA A 99 -22.38 -2.62 -1.57
#